data_AF-A0A316DUB2-F1
#
_entry.id   AF-A0A316DUB2-F1
#
_cell.length_a   1.000
_cell.length_b   1.000
_cell.length_c   1.000
_cell.angle_alpha   90.00
_cell.angle_beta   90.00
_cell.angle_gamma   90.00
#
_symmetry.space_group_name_H-M   'P 1'
#
loop_
_entity.id
_entity.type
_entity.pdbx_description
1 polymer ?
#
loop_
_entity_poly.entity_id
_entity_poly.type
_entity_poly.pdbx_seq_one_letter_code
_entity_poly.pdbx_strand_id
1 'polypeptide(L)'
;MRSKHYLMLWALLIISCGPIKELGGTQNNTPSLGAIGKEHKSILNKKFEQIGSPKIEEGITISVLEIPFTKSEFKTYVQYKKGRGEESNLVFTDSIASKPEYLKLNISDKINLLTQLNNENNSNVRSYLANDGEYTIVTEISLLANENLTDRLKKAEHVFLVEDNNGLLILEILESNQRTIVKWSDLEIFDYGLSGFCWGKNRYGNLVIKTINGDNSGCPKGTEKKPSKLNDIKPYLKL
;
A
#
# COMPACT_ATOMS: atom_id res chain seq x y z
N MET A 1 -39.45 48.56 -28.57
CA MET A 1 -38.01 48.77 -28.24
C MET A 1 -37.54 48.03 -26.97
N ARG A 2 -38.13 46.86 -26.59
CA ARG A 2 -37.78 46.12 -25.34
C ARG A 2 -37.06 44.78 -25.55
N SER A 3 -36.90 44.32 -26.79
CA SER A 3 -36.38 42.96 -27.07
C SER A 3 -34.85 42.83 -27.05
N LYS A 4 -34.10 43.94 -27.14
CA LYS A 4 -32.62 43.88 -27.27
C LYS A 4 -31.89 43.66 -25.94
N HIS A 5 -32.54 43.91 -24.80
CA HIS A 5 -31.89 43.76 -23.49
C HIS A 5 -31.88 42.31 -22.98
N TYR A 6 -32.85 41.48 -23.37
CA TYR A 6 -32.90 40.06 -22.97
C TYR A 6 -31.78 39.23 -23.61
N LEU A 7 -31.37 39.58 -24.83
CA LEU A 7 -30.33 38.88 -25.57
C LEU A 7 -28.93 39.11 -24.97
N MET A 8 -28.69 40.29 -24.41
CA MET A 8 -27.45 40.63 -23.71
C MET A 8 -27.36 39.95 -22.33
N LEU A 9 -28.49 39.77 -21.62
CA LEU A 9 -28.53 39.09 -20.33
C LEU A 9 -28.28 37.58 -20.46
N TRP A 10 -28.73 36.96 -21.56
CA TRP A 10 -28.50 35.54 -21.83
C TRP A 10 -27.04 35.22 -22.20
N ALA A 11 -26.35 36.14 -22.88
CA ALA A 11 -24.94 35.97 -23.25
C ALA A 11 -23.99 35.98 -22.04
N LEU A 12 -24.37 36.64 -20.93
CA LEU A 12 -23.58 36.70 -19.70
C LEU A 12 -23.66 35.43 -18.83
N LEU A 13 -24.69 34.59 -19.01
CA LEU A 13 -24.87 33.37 -18.22
C LEU A 13 -24.06 32.16 -18.74
N ILE A 14 -23.50 32.24 -19.96
CA ILE A 14 -22.83 31.11 -20.61
C ILE A 14 -21.30 31.09 -20.38
N ILE A 15 -20.75 32.09 -19.66
CA ILE A 15 -19.29 32.24 -19.48
C ILE A 15 -18.83 31.83 -18.06
N SER A 16 -19.72 31.37 -17.18
CA SER A 16 -19.35 31.02 -15.79
C SER A 16 -19.04 29.54 -15.55
N CYS A 17 -19.06 28.69 -16.58
CA CYS A 17 -18.57 27.31 -16.45
C CYS A 17 -17.04 27.26 -16.56
N GLY A 18 -16.34 27.83 -15.58
CA GLY A 18 -14.96 27.45 -15.33
C GLY A 18 -14.90 26.00 -14.84
N PRO A 19 -13.87 25.22 -15.20
CA PRO A 19 -13.70 23.89 -14.62
C PRO A 19 -13.57 24.08 -13.10
N ILE A 20 -14.54 23.51 -12.37
CA ILE A 20 -14.43 23.34 -10.92
C ILE A 20 -13.17 22.51 -10.72
N LYS A 21 -12.07 23.17 -10.35
CA LYS A 21 -10.92 22.47 -9.77
C LYS A 21 -11.49 21.76 -8.55
N GLU A 22 -11.44 20.43 -8.55
CA GLU A 22 -11.90 19.64 -7.41
C GLU A 22 -11.32 20.24 -6.13
N LEU A 23 -12.19 20.90 -5.35
CA LEU A 23 -11.92 21.37 -3.99
C LEU A 23 -12.16 20.24 -2.98
N GLY A 24 -12.29 19.00 -3.45
CA GLY A 24 -12.06 17.83 -2.63
C GLY A 24 -10.56 17.61 -2.60
N GLY A 25 -9.89 18.11 -1.54
CA GLY A 25 -8.56 17.61 -1.22
C GLY A 25 -8.69 16.09 -1.16
N THR A 26 -8.19 15.39 -2.17
CA THR A 26 -7.98 13.96 -2.11
C THR A 26 -7.16 13.76 -0.85
N GLN A 27 -7.79 13.28 0.22
CA GLN A 27 -7.06 12.71 1.32
C GLN A 27 -6.19 11.65 0.66
N ASN A 28 -4.91 11.97 0.51
CA ASN A 28 -3.89 11.04 0.07
C ASN A 28 -3.79 10.03 1.21
N ASN A 29 -4.72 9.08 1.24
CA ASN A 29 -4.69 7.96 2.15
C ASN A 29 -3.54 7.09 1.66
N THR A 30 -2.34 7.38 2.18
CA THR A 30 -1.22 6.48 1.99
C THR A 30 -1.60 5.15 2.63
N PRO A 31 -1.53 4.03 1.90
CA PRO A 31 -2.00 2.77 2.42
C PRO A 31 -1.17 2.30 3.62
N SER A 32 -1.82 1.61 4.54
CA SER A 32 -1.15 0.91 5.64
C SER A 32 -0.49 -0.38 5.16
N LEU A 33 0.51 -0.85 5.90
CA LEU A 33 1.12 -2.15 5.65
C LEU A 33 0.05 -3.26 5.75
N GLY A 34 0.09 -4.23 4.84
CA GLY A 34 -0.90 -5.31 4.73
C GLY A 34 -2.21 -4.92 4.06
N ALA A 35 -2.42 -3.66 3.69
CA ALA A 35 -3.60 -3.25 2.92
C ALA A 35 -3.63 -3.91 1.54
N ILE A 36 -4.81 -4.40 1.15
CA ILE A 36 -5.09 -5.01 -0.15
C ILE A 36 -5.83 -3.98 -1.01
N GLY A 37 -5.44 -3.89 -2.29
CA GLY A 37 -5.95 -2.85 -3.17
C GLY A 37 -5.57 -3.01 -4.62
N LYS A 38 -5.87 -1.98 -5.40
CA LYS A 38 -5.39 -1.80 -6.77
C LYS A 38 -4.57 -0.51 -6.87
N GLU A 39 -3.50 -0.56 -7.64
CA GLU A 39 -2.73 0.63 -7.98
C GLU A 39 -3.19 1.17 -9.34
N HIS A 40 -3.70 2.40 -9.34
CA HIS A 40 -3.98 3.15 -10.54
C HIS A 40 -2.77 4.03 -10.87
N LYS A 41 -2.05 3.67 -11.93
CA LYS A 41 -0.92 4.46 -12.46
C LYS A 41 -1.43 5.45 -13.48
N SER A 42 -1.42 6.73 -13.13
CA SER A 42 -1.48 7.83 -14.10
C SER A 42 -0.06 8.30 -14.42
N ILE A 43 0.11 9.02 -15.53
CA ILE A 43 1.39 9.60 -15.97
C ILE A 43 2.03 10.45 -14.86
N LEU A 44 1.21 11.08 -14.01
CA LEU A 44 1.67 12.03 -12.98
C LEU A 44 1.52 11.52 -11.55
N ASN A 45 0.61 10.58 -11.29
CA ASN A 45 0.24 10.18 -9.93
C ASN A 45 0.05 8.67 -9.81
N LYS A 46 0.53 8.09 -8.71
CA LYS A 46 0.17 6.76 -8.26
C LYS A 46 -0.93 6.88 -7.22
N LYS A 47 -2.07 6.25 -7.44
CA LYS A 47 -3.14 6.18 -6.44
C LYS A 47 -3.40 4.73 -6.09
N PHE A 48 -3.27 4.40 -4.81
CA PHE A 48 -3.69 3.10 -4.30
C PHE A 48 -5.12 3.20 -3.81
N GLU A 49 -5.97 2.32 -4.33
CA GLU A 49 -7.35 2.17 -3.89
C GLU A 49 -7.42 0.94 -2.98
N GLN A 50 -7.42 1.18 -1.67
CA GLN A 50 -7.58 0.11 -0.69
C GLN A 50 -9.01 -0.42 -0.73
N ILE A 51 -9.13 -1.74 -0.83
CA ILE A 51 -10.41 -2.46 -0.83
C ILE A 51 -10.64 -3.25 0.46
N GLY A 52 -9.57 -3.53 1.21
CA GLY A 52 -9.65 -4.30 2.45
C GLY A 52 -8.27 -4.68 3.01
N SER A 53 -8.27 -5.61 3.94
CA SER A 53 -7.08 -6.19 4.57
C SER A 53 -7.35 -7.68 4.87
N PRO A 54 -6.30 -8.52 4.92
CA PRO A 54 -6.45 -9.88 5.41
C PRO A 54 -6.73 -9.86 6.91
N LYS A 55 -7.39 -10.91 7.39
CA LYS A 55 -7.43 -11.23 8.81
C LYS A 55 -6.10 -11.79 9.28
N ILE A 56 -5.60 -11.28 10.39
CA ILE A 56 -4.30 -11.67 10.98
C ILE A 56 -4.53 -12.20 12.40
N GLU A 57 -4.43 -13.52 12.57
CA GLU A 57 -4.54 -14.23 13.85
C GLU A 57 -3.21 -14.26 14.61
N GLU A 58 -2.11 -14.43 13.88
CA GLU A 58 -0.76 -14.46 14.43
C GLU A 58 0.04 -13.26 13.91
N GLY A 59 0.80 -12.58 14.76
CA GLY A 59 1.58 -11.41 14.36
C GLY A 59 2.55 -11.71 13.22
N ILE A 60 2.51 -10.90 12.16
CA ILE A 60 3.43 -11.01 11.04
C ILE A 60 4.68 -10.19 11.32
N THR A 61 5.85 -10.82 11.31
CA THR A 61 7.12 -10.12 11.57
C THR A 61 7.42 -9.08 10.50
N ILE A 62 7.81 -7.88 10.96
CA ILE A 62 8.20 -6.73 10.15
C ILE A 62 9.68 -6.45 10.35
N SER A 63 10.43 -6.25 9.27
CA SER A 63 11.79 -5.71 9.32
C SER A 63 11.75 -4.19 9.29
N VAL A 64 12.54 -3.54 10.15
CA VAL A 64 12.75 -2.09 10.16
C VAL A 64 14.16 -1.81 9.63
N LEU A 65 14.27 -0.97 8.60
CA LEU A 65 15.53 -0.53 8.01
C LEU A 65 15.62 0.98 8.03
N GLU A 66 16.75 1.52 8.47
CA GLU A 66 17.07 2.94 8.34
C GLU A 66 17.79 3.17 7.02
N ILE A 67 17.30 4.11 6.21
CA ILE A 67 17.80 4.36 4.86
C ILE A 67 18.07 5.86 4.69
N PRO A 68 19.27 6.27 4.25
CA PRO A 68 19.51 7.66 3.91
C PRO A 68 18.72 8.06 2.67
N PHE A 69 18.12 9.25 2.71
CA PHE A 69 17.41 9.78 1.55
C PHE A 69 18.32 9.86 0.31
N THR A 70 17.81 9.36 -0.81
CA THR A 70 18.24 9.77 -2.14
C THR A 70 17.49 11.03 -2.58
N LYS A 71 18.00 11.72 -3.61
CA LYS A 71 17.32 12.86 -4.21
C LYS A 71 15.90 12.54 -4.69
N SER A 72 15.69 11.32 -5.20
CA SER A 72 14.37 10.89 -5.67
C SER A 72 13.40 10.67 -4.51
N GLU A 73 13.82 9.98 -3.46
CA GLU A 73 12.98 9.72 -2.29
C GLU A 73 12.67 11.00 -1.52
N PHE A 74 13.65 11.90 -1.38
CA PHE A 74 13.43 13.20 -0.76
C PHE A 74 12.42 14.03 -1.54
N LYS A 75 12.47 14.00 -2.88
CA LYS A 75 11.48 14.64 -3.73
C LYS A 75 10.08 14.04 -3.52
N THR A 76 9.97 12.71 -3.41
CA THR A 76 8.70 12.03 -3.10
C THR A 76 8.15 12.50 -1.75
N TYR A 77 8.99 12.58 -0.71
CA TYR A 77 8.60 13.09 0.59
C TYR A 77 8.15 14.56 0.56
N VAL A 78 8.87 15.44 -0.14
CA VAL A 78 8.46 16.85 -0.29
C VAL A 78 7.12 16.96 -1.04
N GLN A 79 6.88 16.11 -2.05
CA GLN A 79 5.59 16.06 -2.74
C GLN A 79 4.48 15.58 -1.82
N TYR A 80 4.74 14.60 -0.95
CA TYR A 80 3.82 14.16 0.09
C TYR A 80 3.43 15.32 1.02
N LYS A 81 4.39 16.07 1.57
CA LYS A 81 4.13 17.24 2.44
C LYS A 81 3.32 18.32 1.71
N LYS A 82 3.72 18.65 0.48
CA LYS A 82 3.01 19.62 -0.37
C LYS A 82 1.56 19.18 -0.64
N GLY A 83 1.32 17.90 -0.85
CA GLY A 83 -0.02 17.33 -1.04
C GLY A 83 -0.92 17.49 0.18
N ARG A 84 -0.33 17.67 1.38
CA ARG A 84 -1.03 17.95 2.64
C ARG A 84 -1.12 19.45 2.98
N GLY A 85 -0.56 20.32 2.14
CA GLY A 85 -0.46 21.75 2.44
C GLY A 85 0.57 22.07 3.53
N GLU A 86 1.51 21.16 3.77
CA GLU A 86 2.57 21.29 4.78
C GLU A 86 3.93 21.55 4.09
N GLU A 87 4.83 22.23 4.77
CA GLU A 87 6.23 22.37 4.33
C GLU A 87 7.12 21.28 4.93
N SER A 88 8.19 20.92 4.22
CA SER A 88 9.20 20.00 4.75
C SER A 88 10.17 20.75 5.65
N ASN A 89 10.30 20.34 6.91
CA ASN A 89 11.33 20.83 7.82
C ASN A 89 12.71 20.18 7.58
N LEU A 90 12.77 19.13 6.74
CA LEU A 90 14.02 18.46 6.40
C LEU A 90 14.76 19.23 5.29
N VAL A 91 16.07 19.38 5.46
CA VAL A 91 16.97 19.96 4.46
C VAL A 91 17.79 18.84 3.82
N PHE A 92 17.72 18.75 2.50
CA PHE A 92 18.51 17.81 1.72
C PHE A 92 19.49 18.56 0.82
N THR A 93 20.76 18.21 0.92
CA THR A 93 21.84 18.75 0.09
C THR A 93 22.79 17.62 -0.28
N ASP A 94 23.10 17.44 -1.57
CA ASP A 94 23.89 16.28 -2.03
C ASP A 94 25.32 16.23 -1.44
N SER A 95 25.83 17.38 -0.95
CA SER A 95 27.21 17.54 -0.46
C SER A 95 27.39 17.42 1.06
N ILE A 96 26.32 17.20 1.84
CA ILE A 96 26.46 17.05 3.31
C ILE A 96 26.93 15.64 3.66
N ALA A 97 27.78 15.55 4.68
CA ALA A 97 28.32 14.28 5.17
C ALA A 97 27.24 13.38 5.79
N SER A 98 26.26 13.96 6.48
CA SER A 98 25.14 13.24 7.10
C SER A 98 23.85 13.62 6.39
N LYS A 99 23.31 12.69 5.60
CA LYS A 99 22.02 12.86 4.92
C LYS A 99 20.90 12.56 5.91
N PRO A 100 19.74 13.23 5.79
CA PRO A 100 18.57 12.81 6.54
C PRO A 100 18.23 11.36 6.17
N GLU A 101 17.69 10.63 7.14
CA GLU A 101 17.33 9.22 7.01
C GLU A 101 15.82 9.06 7.21
N TYR A 102 15.28 7.97 6.70
CA TYR A 102 13.89 7.57 6.89
C TYR A 102 13.83 6.09 7.25
N LEU A 103 12.69 5.63 7.75
CA LEU A 103 12.47 4.22 8.05
C LEU A 103 11.73 3.53 6.90
N LYS A 104 12.22 2.36 6.52
CA LYS A 104 11.53 1.42 5.63
C LYS A 104 11.08 0.21 6.44
N LEU A 105 9.78 -0.03 6.45
CA LEU A 105 9.16 -1.19 7.09
C LEU A 105 8.75 -2.18 6.00
N ASN A 106 9.13 -3.44 6.14
CA ASN A 106 8.83 -4.49 5.16
C ASN A 106 8.30 -5.76 5.86
N ILE A 107 7.29 -6.40 5.27
CA ILE A 107 6.81 -7.71 5.72
C ILE A 107 7.90 -8.75 5.43
N SER A 108 8.66 -9.11 6.45
CA SER A 108 9.77 -10.06 6.34
C SER A 108 9.28 -11.50 6.38
N ASP A 109 8.25 -11.81 7.17
CA ASP A 109 7.66 -13.14 7.26
C ASP A 109 6.53 -13.35 6.23
N LYS A 110 6.94 -13.46 4.96
CA LYS A 110 6.01 -13.74 3.85
C LYS A 110 5.38 -15.13 3.93
N ILE A 111 6.00 -16.08 4.64
CA ILE A 111 5.49 -17.44 4.78
C ILE A 111 4.28 -17.45 5.72
N ASN A 112 4.39 -16.76 6.85
CA ASN A 112 3.27 -16.62 7.79
C ASN A 112 2.13 -15.83 7.14
N LEU A 113 2.41 -14.71 6.46
CA LEU A 113 1.39 -13.94 5.73
C LEU A 113 0.67 -14.81 4.69
N LEU A 114 1.42 -15.60 3.91
CA LEU A 114 0.86 -16.54 2.94
C LEU A 114 -0.01 -17.61 3.60
N THR A 115 0.42 -18.13 4.75
CA THR A 115 -0.31 -19.15 5.50
C THR A 115 -1.65 -18.59 5.97
N GLN A 116 -1.65 -17.38 6.52
CA GLN A 116 -2.87 -16.73 6.99
C GLN A 116 -3.80 -16.33 5.84
N LEU A 117 -3.29 -15.83 4.70
CA LEU A 117 -4.12 -15.58 3.52
C LEU A 117 -4.80 -16.85 2.97
N ASN A 118 -4.21 -18.02 3.17
CA ASN A 118 -4.76 -19.30 2.76
C ASN A 118 -5.62 -19.98 3.84
N ASN A 119 -5.76 -19.40 5.03
CA ASN A 119 -6.62 -19.95 6.07
C ASN A 119 -8.12 -19.80 5.72
N GLU A 120 -8.98 -20.47 6.49
CA GLU A 120 -10.44 -20.41 6.27
C GLU A 120 -11.04 -19.04 6.62
N ASN A 121 -10.46 -18.34 7.60
CA ASN A 121 -10.89 -17.00 8.00
C ASN A 121 -10.68 -15.94 6.90
N ASN A 122 -9.75 -16.19 5.99
CA ASN A 122 -9.50 -15.40 4.78
C ASN A 122 -10.11 -16.02 3.50
N SER A 123 -11.00 -17.01 3.59
CA SER A 123 -11.63 -17.64 2.42
C SER A 123 -12.33 -16.63 1.50
N ASN A 124 -13.07 -15.66 2.08
CA ASN A 124 -13.72 -14.60 1.32
C ASN A 124 -12.71 -13.63 0.69
N VAL A 125 -11.66 -13.24 1.42
CA VAL A 125 -10.57 -12.40 0.90
C VAL A 125 -9.88 -13.11 -0.27
N ARG A 126 -9.55 -14.40 -0.11
CA ARG A 126 -8.92 -15.22 -1.15
C ARG A 126 -9.81 -15.37 -2.38
N SER A 127 -11.09 -15.67 -2.22
CA SER A 127 -12.05 -15.74 -3.34
C SER A 127 -12.18 -14.40 -4.06
N TYR A 128 -12.20 -13.30 -3.31
CA TYR A 128 -12.27 -11.95 -3.88
C TYR A 128 -11.02 -11.63 -4.70
N LEU A 129 -9.84 -11.88 -4.13
CA LEU A 129 -8.54 -11.71 -4.81
C LEU A 129 -8.43 -12.58 -6.07
N ALA A 130 -9.06 -13.76 -6.08
CA ALA A 130 -9.01 -14.67 -7.22
C ALA A 130 -9.80 -14.16 -8.45
N ASN A 131 -10.66 -13.17 -8.28
CA ASN A 131 -11.46 -12.62 -9.38
C ASN A 131 -10.64 -11.70 -10.30
N ASP A 132 -9.53 -11.14 -9.82
CA ASP A 132 -8.70 -10.24 -10.60
C ASP A 132 -7.21 -10.35 -10.23
N GLY A 133 -6.37 -10.64 -11.21
CA GLY A 133 -4.91 -10.74 -11.02
C GLY A 133 -4.19 -9.40 -10.87
N GLU A 134 -4.92 -8.28 -10.88
CA GLU A 134 -4.38 -6.93 -10.64
C GLU A 134 -4.42 -6.51 -9.17
N TYR A 135 -5.07 -7.28 -8.29
CA TYR A 135 -5.02 -6.99 -6.87
C TYR A 135 -3.61 -7.21 -6.31
N THR A 136 -3.18 -6.27 -5.47
CA THR A 136 -1.88 -6.29 -4.79
C THR A 136 -2.06 -6.04 -3.30
N ILE A 137 -1.01 -6.33 -2.55
CA ILE A 137 -0.90 -6.07 -1.11
C ILE A 137 0.30 -5.16 -0.84
N VAL A 138 0.13 -4.22 0.08
CA VAL A 138 1.19 -3.33 0.54
C VAL A 138 2.11 -4.12 1.46
N THR A 139 3.30 -4.46 0.98
CA THR A 139 4.29 -5.25 1.72
C THR A 139 5.46 -4.42 2.23
N GLU A 140 5.54 -3.17 1.80
CA GLU A 140 6.59 -2.24 2.19
C GLU A 140 6.01 -0.84 2.32
N ILE A 141 6.48 -0.07 3.31
CA ILE A 141 6.19 1.35 3.46
C ILE A 141 7.48 2.12 3.81
N SER A 142 7.59 3.33 3.27
CA SER A 142 8.64 4.29 3.61
C SER A 142 8.01 5.43 4.41
N LEU A 143 8.56 5.71 5.58
CA LEU A 143 7.95 6.63 6.53
C LEU A 143 8.97 7.45 7.31
N LEU A 144 8.49 8.57 7.83
CA LEU A 144 9.10 9.29 8.94
C LEU A 144 8.21 9.16 10.18
N ALA A 145 8.84 9.15 11.34
CA ALA A 145 8.17 9.16 12.64
C ALA A 145 8.82 10.23 13.52
N ASN A 146 8.20 10.56 14.66
CA ASN A 146 8.88 11.40 15.65
C ASN A 146 10.15 10.70 16.18
N GLU A 147 11.06 11.47 16.78
CA GLU A 147 12.37 10.99 17.23
C GLU A 147 12.25 9.80 18.21
N ASN A 148 11.35 9.89 19.19
CA ASN A 148 11.12 8.83 20.17
C ASN A 148 10.69 7.52 19.50
N LEU A 149 9.68 7.58 18.62
CA LEU A 149 9.16 6.42 17.93
C LEU A 149 10.17 5.84 16.93
N THR A 150 10.94 6.69 16.27
CA THR A 150 12.03 6.27 15.39
C THR A 150 13.06 5.46 16.17
N ASP A 151 13.49 5.97 17.31
CA ASP A 151 14.45 5.30 18.19
C ASP A 151 13.95 3.94 18.69
N ARG A 152 12.66 3.87 19.03
CA ARG A 152 12.01 2.62 19.45
C ARG A 152 11.95 1.60 18.33
N LEU A 153 11.46 2.00 17.16
CA LEU A 153 11.42 1.12 15.97
C LEU A 153 12.81 0.58 15.60
N LYS A 154 13.88 1.37 15.79
CA LYS A 154 15.27 0.95 15.54
C LYS A 154 15.83 -0.01 16.58
N LYS A 155 15.43 0.15 17.84
CA LYS A 155 15.96 -0.62 18.99
C LYS A 155 15.07 -1.81 19.37
N ALA A 156 13.88 -1.91 18.78
CA ALA A 156 12.92 -2.98 19.01
C ALA A 156 13.55 -4.36 18.82
N GLU A 157 13.22 -5.29 19.73
CA GLU A 157 13.60 -6.70 19.57
C GLU A 157 12.80 -7.32 18.42
N HIS A 158 11.50 -7.00 18.38
CA HIS A 158 10.62 -7.41 17.31
C HIS A 158 9.59 -6.32 16.98
N VAL A 159 9.21 -6.24 15.71
CA VAL A 159 8.08 -5.45 15.25
C VAL A 159 7.13 -6.38 14.52
N PHE A 160 5.85 -6.31 14.86
CA PHE A 160 4.81 -7.15 14.29
C PHE A 160 3.72 -6.30 13.65
N LEU A 161 3.13 -6.80 12.57
CA LEU A 161 1.84 -6.37 12.06
C LEU A 161 0.79 -7.31 12.67
N VAL A 162 -0.13 -6.73 13.43
CA VAL A 162 -1.18 -7.47 14.15
C VAL A 162 -2.55 -6.86 13.83
N GLU A 163 -3.61 -7.61 14.09
CA GLU A 163 -5.00 -7.12 14.03
C GLU A 163 -5.44 -6.65 15.42
N ASP A 164 -6.02 -5.46 15.52
CA ASP A 164 -6.62 -4.96 16.76
C ASP A 164 -8.01 -5.56 17.01
N ASN A 165 -8.62 -5.26 18.16
CA ASN A 165 -9.96 -5.76 18.49
C ASN A 165 -11.08 -5.27 17.55
N ASN A 166 -10.80 -4.26 16.71
CA ASN A 166 -11.75 -3.72 15.73
C ASN A 166 -11.51 -4.30 14.32
N GLY A 167 -10.57 -5.23 14.17
CA GLY A 167 -10.22 -5.79 12.88
C GLY A 167 -9.30 -4.90 12.03
N LEU A 168 -8.68 -3.88 12.64
CA LEU A 168 -7.74 -2.99 11.96
C LEU A 168 -6.32 -3.50 12.13
N LEU A 169 -5.57 -3.53 11.04
CA LEU A 169 -4.14 -3.80 11.11
C LEU A 169 -3.44 -2.65 11.82
N ILE A 170 -2.51 -2.96 12.74
CA ILE A 170 -1.70 -2.01 13.51
C ILE A 170 -0.27 -2.56 13.65
N LEU A 171 0.67 -1.68 13.99
CA LEU A 171 2.02 -2.09 14.35
C LEU A 171 2.10 -2.32 15.86
N GLU A 172 2.75 -3.41 16.25
CA GLU A 172 3.11 -3.72 17.63
C GLU A 172 4.63 -3.84 17.74
N ILE A 173 5.21 -3.07 18.66
CA ILE A 173 6.62 -3.13 19.02
C ILE A 173 6.76 -3.98 20.28
N LEU A 174 7.70 -4.92 20.27
CA LEU A 174 8.13 -5.69 21.44
C LEU A 174 9.54 -5.28 21.85
N GLU A 175 9.66 -4.76 23.08
CA GLU A 175 10.90 -4.30 23.70
C GLU A 175 10.93 -4.81 25.15
N SER A 176 11.89 -5.65 25.54
CA SER A 176 12.05 -6.10 26.94
C SER A 176 10.75 -6.67 27.55
N ASN A 177 10.04 -7.51 26.79
CA ASN A 177 8.71 -8.06 27.12
C ASN A 177 7.55 -7.05 27.24
N GLN A 178 7.76 -5.78 26.91
CA GLN A 178 6.70 -4.79 26.83
C GLN A 178 6.21 -4.64 25.40
N ARG A 179 4.88 -4.72 25.21
CA ARG A 179 4.22 -4.51 23.93
C ARG A 179 3.71 -3.08 23.85
N THR A 180 4.01 -2.38 22.77
CA THR A 180 3.46 -1.06 22.51
C THR A 180 2.85 -0.98 21.12
N ILE A 181 1.64 -0.46 21.06
CA ILE A 181 0.92 -0.25 19.81
C ILE A 181 1.37 1.08 19.20
N VAL A 182 1.61 1.06 17.89
CA VAL A 182 1.91 2.24 17.09
C VAL A 182 0.76 2.46 16.12
N LYS A 183 0.16 3.64 16.16
CA LYS A 183 -0.93 4.01 15.25
C LYS A 183 -0.36 4.51 13.93
N TRP A 184 -0.99 4.15 12.83
CA TRP A 184 -0.61 4.68 11.51
C TRP A 184 -0.69 6.20 11.41
N SER A 185 -1.57 6.83 12.21
CA SER A 185 -1.70 8.30 12.30
C SER A 185 -0.44 9.00 12.81
N ASP A 186 0.42 8.27 13.53
CA ASP A 186 1.64 8.80 14.13
C ASP A 186 2.84 8.71 13.16
N LEU A 187 2.60 8.20 11.94
CA LEU A 187 3.60 7.95 10.91
C LEU A 187 3.33 8.84 9.68
N GLU A 188 4.37 9.48 9.19
CA GLU A 188 4.35 10.19 7.91
C GLU A 188 4.76 9.22 6.79
N ILE A 189 3.82 8.37 6.36
CA ILE A 189 4.05 7.42 5.26
C ILE A 189 4.00 8.18 3.93
N PHE A 190 5.12 8.20 3.21
CA PHE A 190 5.27 8.97 1.98
C PHE A 190 5.49 8.12 0.73
N ASP A 191 5.81 6.84 0.87
CA ASP A 191 5.93 5.89 -0.23
C ASP A 191 5.59 4.46 0.22
N TYR A 192 5.28 3.58 -0.73
CA TYR A 192 4.94 2.18 -0.46
C TYR A 192 5.36 1.24 -1.58
N GLY A 193 5.63 -0.01 -1.22
CA GLY A 193 5.94 -1.10 -2.13
C GLY A 193 4.83 -2.15 -2.13
N LEU A 194 4.47 -2.59 -3.33
CA LEU A 194 3.40 -3.55 -3.57
C LEU A 194 3.96 -4.91 -3.94
N SER A 195 3.22 -5.94 -3.54
CA SER A 195 3.40 -7.31 -4.01
C SER A 195 2.10 -7.84 -4.61
N GLY A 196 2.22 -8.55 -5.73
CA GLY A 196 1.16 -9.33 -6.33
C GLY A 196 1.11 -10.77 -5.80
N PHE A 197 0.01 -11.44 -6.13
CA PHE A 197 -0.24 -12.83 -5.76
C PHE A 197 0.04 -13.78 -6.92
N CYS A 198 0.76 -14.87 -6.64
CA CYS A 198 0.93 -15.98 -7.58
C CYS A 198 0.08 -17.15 -7.13
N TRP A 199 -0.80 -17.59 -8.02
CA TRP A 199 -1.83 -18.58 -7.76
C TRP A 199 -1.41 -19.96 -8.21
N GLY A 200 -1.89 -20.98 -7.50
CA GLY A 200 -1.76 -22.37 -7.91
C GLY A 200 -2.93 -23.19 -7.40
N LYS A 201 -2.91 -24.50 -7.71
CA LYS A 201 -3.86 -25.46 -7.15
C LYS A 201 -3.20 -26.22 -6.00
N ASN A 202 -3.96 -26.51 -4.94
CA ASN A 202 -3.53 -27.45 -3.92
C ASN A 202 -3.76 -28.90 -4.40
N ARG A 203 -3.46 -29.89 -3.53
CA ARG A 203 -3.65 -31.33 -3.85
C ARG A 203 -5.11 -31.72 -4.15
N TYR A 204 -6.07 -30.89 -3.74
CA TYR A 204 -7.50 -31.08 -3.94
C TYR A 204 -8.05 -30.30 -5.15
N GLY A 205 -7.18 -29.59 -5.89
CA GLY A 205 -7.58 -28.78 -7.02
C GLY A 205 -8.11 -27.37 -6.67
N ASN A 206 -8.17 -27.01 -5.38
CA ASN A 206 -8.64 -25.70 -4.95
C ASN A 206 -7.59 -24.62 -5.24
N LEU A 207 -8.05 -23.44 -5.66
CA LEU A 207 -7.21 -22.27 -5.87
C LEU A 207 -6.64 -21.77 -4.52
N VAL A 208 -5.33 -21.63 -4.48
CA VAL A 208 -4.59 -21.13 -3.32
C VAL A 208 -3.52 -20.13 -3.79
N ILE A 209 -3.19 -19.18 -2.93
CA ILE A 209 -2.04 -18.32 -3.14
C ILE A 209 -0.81 -19.16 -2.82
N LYS A 210 0.15 -19.26 -3.73
CA LYS A 210 1.39 -20.04 -3.56
C LYS A 210 2.58 -19.15 -3.23
N THR A 211 2.55 -17.89 -3.65
CA THR A 211 3.66 -16.95 -3.42
C THR A 211 3.15 -15.51 -3.44
N ILE A 212 3.81 -14.64 -2.69
CA ILE A 212 3.61 -13.19 -2.68
C ILE A 212 4.90 -12.54 -3.19
N ASN A 213 4.82 -11.89 -4.33
CA ASN A 213 5.96 -11.44 -5.12
C ASN A 213 5.85 -9.95 -5.43
N GLY A 214 6.96 -9.21 -5.42
CA GLY A 214 6.95 -7.79 -5.77
C GLY A 214 6.41 -7.56 -7.18
N ASP A 215 5.83 -6.38 -7.44
CA ASP A 215 5.11 -6.06 -8.69
C ASP A 215 5.85 -6.36 -10.01
N ASN A 216 7.18 -6.38 -9.96
CA ASN A 216 8.04 -6.61 -11.14
C ASN A 216 8.65 -8.02 -11.21
N SER A 217 8.39 -8.91 -10.24
CA SER A 217 8.87 -10.29 -10.32
C SER A 217 7.82 -11.20 -10.95
N GLY A 218 8.28 -12.05 -11.88
CA GLY A 218 7.43 -13.08 -12.47
C GLY A 218 6.96 -14.10 -11.43
N CYS A 219 5.88 -14.82 -11.74
CA CYS A 219 5.44 -15.93 -10.90
C CYS A 219 6.37 -17.15 -11.07
N PRO A 220 6.71 -17.86 -9.98
CA PRO A 220 7.50 -19.09 -10.07
C PRO A 220 6.84 -20.15 -10.97
N LYS A 221 7.65 -21.08 -11.47
CA LYS A 221 7.16 -22.17 -12.33
C LYS A 221 6.03 -22.94 -11.65
N GLY A 222 4.93 -23.15 -12.38
CA GLY A 222 3.74 -23.84 -11.87
C GLY A 222 2.77 -22.95 -11.10
N THR A 223 2.98 -21.63 -11.11
CA THR A 223 2.05 -20.65 -10.56
C THR A 223 1.74 -19.56 -11.59
N GLU A 224 0.60 -18.90 -11.45
CA GLU A 224 0.11 -17.90 -12.41
C GLU A 224 -0.30 -16.61 -11.70
N LYS A 225 -0.03 -15.46 -12.32
CA LYS A 225 -0.51 -14.16 -11.81
C LYS A 225 -2.04 -14.06 -11.91
N LYS A 226 -2.62 -14.62 -12.99
CA LYS A 226 -4.07 -14.65 -13.22
C LYS A 226 -4.61 -16.06 -12.88
N PRO A 227 -5.48 -16.21 -11.88
CA PRO A 227 -6.05 -17.50 -11.48
C PRO A 227 -6.74 -18.26 -12.62
N SER A 228 -7.40 -17.53 -13.52
CA SER A 228 -8.14 -18.11 -14.65
C SER A 228 -7.29 -19.00 -15.55
N LYS A 229 -5.99 -18.68 -15.72
CA LYS A 229 -5.06 -19.46 -16.53
C LYS A 229 -4.81 -20.87 -16.01
N LEU A 230 -5.05 -21.13 -14.72
CA LEU A 230 -4.90 -22.45 -14.11
C LEU A 230 -6.02 -23.42 -14.51
N ASN A 231 -7.10 -22.93 -15.12
CA ASN A 231 -8.20 -23.74 -15.65
C ASN A 231 -8.06 -24.04 -17.15
N ASP A 232 -7.29 -23.23 -17.87
CA ASP A 232 -7.08 -23.38 -19.32
C ASP A 232 -6.03 -24.45 -19.69
N ILE A 233 -5.30 -24.99 -18.70
CA ILE A 233 -4.41 -26.13 -18.87
C ILE A 233 -5.28 -27.39 -19.07
N LYS A 234 -5.79 -27.56 -20.28
CA LYS A 234 -6.44 -28.80 -20.71
C LYS A 234 -5.45 -29.97 -20.49
N PRO A 235 -5.90 -31.13 -20.01
CA PRO A 235 -5.04 -32.30 -19.96
C PRO A 235 -4.65 -32.66 -21.39
N TYR A 236 -3.41 -32.39 -21.76
CA TYR A 236 -2.76 -32.94 -22.95
C TYR A 236 -2.45 -34.44 -22.72
N LEU A 237 -3.44 -35.20 -22.25
CA LEU A 237 -3.45 -36.64 -22.39
C LEU A 237 -4.20 -36.92 -23.69
N LYS A 238 -3.43 -36.92 -24.79
CA LYS A 238 -3.82 -37.68 -25.98
C LYS A 238 -3.83 -39.16 -25.55
N LEU A 239 -5.02 -39.75 -25.53
CA LEU A 239 -5.20 -41.19 -25.58
C LEU A 239 -4.65 -41.72 -26.92
#